data_AF-A0A074W071-F1
#
_entry.id   AF-A0A074W071-F1
#
_cell.length_a   1.000
_cell.length_b   1.000
_cell.length_c   1.000
_cell.angle_alpha   90.00
_cell.angle_beta   90.00
_cell.angle_gamma   90.00
#
_symmetry.space_group_name_H-M   'P 1'
#
loop_
_entity.id
_entity.type
_entity.pdbx_description
1 polymer ?
#
loop_
_entity_poly.entity_id
_entity_poly.type
_entity_poly.pdbx_seq_one_letter_code
_entity_poly.pdbx_strand_id
1 'polypeptide(L)'
;MPMKDGKHVLASMRSVSAVVIIEKASGDIVWKLGPETLAQQHNATELDNGNILIFDNGAFRNGESITYTRAIEVDRKTKKIVWEYRDRSQMLYFFTPFMGSAQRLANGNTLLCESAFGRIFEVTKEGYICWEYINPHFAPYPDQATAKIFPGESNALFRAYRYSQDEIPWLKRRIQSDAAKCSVS
;
A
#
# COMPACT_ATOMS: atom_id res chain seq x y z
N MET A 1 12.40 -4.40 -2.80
CA MET A 1 12.56 -4.16 -1.35
C MET A 1 13.43 -5.27 -0.78
N PRO A 2 14.58 -4.99 -0.15
CA PRO A 2 15.33 -6.01 0.59
C PRO A 2 14.43 -6.67 1.64
N MET A 3 14.44 -7.99 1.72
CA MET A 3 13.71 -8.74 2.75
C MET A 3 14.51 -8.78 4.06
N LYS A 4 13.83 -9.10 5.16
CA LYS A 4 14.36 -9.08 6.54
C LYS A 4 15.56 -10.02 6.73
N ASP A 5 15.62 -11.12 5.98
CA ASP A 5 16.73 -12.07 6.03
C ASP A 5 18.04 -11.55 5.40
N GLY A 6 18.00 -10.39 4.74
CA GLY A 6 19.14 -9.79 4.07
C GLY A 6 19.58 -10.51 2.79
N LYS A 7 19.04 -11.70 2.49
CA LYS A 7 19.42 -12.57 1.37
C LYS A 7 18.50 -12.41 0.17
N HIS A 8 17.27 -11.95 0.37
CA HIS A 8 16.28 -11.86 -0.69
C HIS A 8 15.83 -10.42 -1.00
N VAL A 9 15.23 -10.26 -2.18
CA VAL A 9 14.56 -9.04 -2.63
C VAL A 9 13.12 -9.37 -3.00
N LEU A 10 12.16 -8.67 -2.41
CA LEU A 10 10.76 -8.68 -2.82
C LEU A 10 10.56 -7.63 -3.92
N ALA A 11 10.02 -8.05 -5.06
CA ALA A 11 9.73 -7.18 -6.19
C ALA A 11 8.26 -7.29 -6.62
N SER A 12 7.62 -6.13 -6.82
CA SER A 12 6.27 -6.03 -7.36
C SER A 12 6.35 -5.59 -8.82
N MET A 13 5.97 -6.47 -9.73
CA MET A 13 6.03 -6.28 -11.18
C MET A 13 4.62 -6.04 -11.71
N ARG A 14 4.25 -4.76 -11.85
CA ARG A 14 2.90 -4.34 -12.27
C ARG A 14 2.50 -4.91 -13.63
N SER A 15 3.37 -4.78 -14.64
CA SER A 15 3.02 -5.06 -16.04
C SER A 15 2.74 -6.54 -16.33
N VAL A 16 3.21 -7.45 -15.46
CA VAL A 16 2.98 -8.90 -15.56
C VAL A 16 2.09 -9.42 -14.43
N SER A 17 1.50 -8.51 -13.65
CA SER A 17 0.68 -8.82 -12.48
C SER A 17 1.32 -9.87 -11.56
N ALA A 18 2.57 -9.63 -11.15
CA ALA A 18 3.31 -10.60 -10.35
C ALA A 18 4.09 -9.96 -9.20
N VAL A 19 4.10 -10.63 -8.06
CA VAL A 19 5.04 -10.38 -6.96
C VAL A 19 6.01 -11.55 -6.89
N VAL A 20 7.31 -11.25 -6.85
CA VAL A 20 8.37 -12.26 -6.85
C VAL A 20 9.34 -12.02 -5.70
N ILE A 21 9.95 -13.10 -5.22
CA ILE A 21 11.10 -13.05 -4.30
C ILE A 21 12.31 -13.56 -5.07
N ILE A 22 13.37 -12.76 -5.09
CA ILE A 22 14.61 -13.02 -5.80
C ILE A 22 15.71 -13.26 -4.76
N GLU A 23 16.46 -14.35 -4.89
CA GLU A 23 17.68 -14.56 -4.09
C GLU A 23 18.81 -13.69 -4.64
N LYS A 24 19.45 -12.89 -3.78
CA LYS A 24 20.47 -11.92 -4.21
C LYS A 24 21.73 -12.58 -4.78
N ALA A 25 22.10 -13.75 -4.26
CA ALA A 25 23.36 -14.41 -4.62
C ALA A 25 23.29 -15.02 -6.03
N SER A 26 22.18 -15.65 -6.38
CA SER A 26 21.96 -16.35 -7.65
C SER A 26 21.24 -15.48 -8.69
N GLY A 27 20.36 -14.58 -8.25
CA GLY A 27 19.40 -13.89 -9.12
C GLY A 27 18.14 -14.72 -9.38
N ASP A 28 17.99 -15.90 -8.77
CA ASP A 28 16.88 -16.79 -9.02
C ASP A 28 15.58 -16.31 -8.37
N ILE A 29 14.47 -16.49 -9.09
CA ILE A 29 13.13 -16.30 -8.54
C ILE A 29 12.76 -17.54 -7.72
N VAL A 30 12.84 -17.42 -6.40
CA VAL A 30 12.57 -18.51 -5.44
C VAL A 30 11.11 -18.56 -4.97
N TRP A 31 10.32 -17.53 -5.27
CA TRP A 31 8.89 -17.48 -4.99
C TRP A 31 8.18 -16.52 -5.95
N LYS A 32 6.93 -16.85 -6.31
CA LYS A 32 6.08 -16.05 -7.18
C LYS A 32 4.60 -16.19 -6.81
N LEU A 33 3.89 -15.07 -6.81
CA LEU A 33 2.44 -14.95 -6.92
C LEU A 33 2.12 -14.19 -8.20
N GLY A 34 1.26 -14.72 -9.07
CA GLY A 34 1.11 -14.25 -10.44
C GLY A 34 -0.30 -13.76 -10.82
N PRO A 35 -0.57 -13.64 -12.13
CA PRO A 35 -1.82 -13.09 -12.68
C PRO A 35 -3.05 -13.95 -12.40
N GLU A 36 -2.88 -15.20 -11.95
CA GLU A 36 -3.95 -16.03 -11.43
C GLU A 36 -4.60 -15.45 -10.16
N THR A 37 -3.88 -14.57 -9.44
CA THR A 37 -4.35 -13.92 -8.21
C THR A 37 -4.35 -12.40 -8.33
N LEU A 38 -3.31 -11.82 -8.94
CA LEU A 38 -3.06 -10.38 -8.92
C LEU A 38 -3.47 -9.72 -10.24
N ALA A 39 -3.74 -8.41 -10.17
CA ALA A 39 -4.00 -7.58 -11.33
C ALA A 39 -3.40 -6.18 -11.13
N GLN A 40 -2.26 -5.94 -11.79
CA GLN A 40 -1.53 -4.66 -11.78
C GLN A 40 -1.22 -4.10 -10.38
N GLN A 41 -0.87 -4.98 -9.46
CA GLN A 41 -0.63 -4.67 -8.05
C GLN A 41 0.56 -3.72 -7.81
N HIS A 42 0.52 -3.04 -6.67
CA HIS A 42 1.56 -2.22 -6.12
C HIS A 42 1.91 -2.62 -4.69
N ASN A 43 3.04 -2.06 -4.22
CA ASN A 43 3.44 -2.04 -2.81
C ASN A 43 3.34 -3.38 -2.06
N ALA A 44 3.91 -4.44 -2.62
CA ALA A 44 4.17 -5.67 -1.87
C ALA A 44 5.18 -5.39 -0.73
N THR A 45 4.87 -5.85 0.48
CA THR A 45 5.70 -5.69 1.68
C THR A 45 5.73 -6.98 2.51
N GLU A 46 6.87 -7.28 3.12
CA GLU A 46 7.02 -8.41 4.04
C GLU A 46 6.58 -8.00 5.46
N LEU A 47 5.66 -8.77 6.04
CA LEU A 47 5.18 -8.61 7.40
C LEU A 47 6.06 -9.34 8.42
N ASP A 48 5.87 -9.10 9.72
CA ASP A 48 6.66 -9.74 10.79
C ASP A 48 6.46 -11.25 10.89
N ASN A 49 5.26 -11.73 10.53
CA ASN A 49 4.96 -13.16 10.45
C ASN A 49 5.52 -13.84 9.17
N GLY A 50 6.22 -13.09 8.30
CA GLY A 50 6.77 -13.59 7.03
C GLY A 50 5.75 -13.66 5.88
N ASN A 51 4.50 -13.26 6.11
CA ASN A 51 3.50 -13.10 5.06
C ASN A 51 3.79 -11.87 4.22
N ILE A 52 3.15 -11.80 3.05
CA ILE A 52 3.28 -10.67 2.14
C ILE A 52 1.97 -9.89 2.10
N LEU A 53 2.02 -8.61 2.48
CA LEU A 53 0.91 -7.67 2.29
C LEU A 53 1.05 -7.01 0.92
N ILE A 54 -0.01 -7.02 0.12
CA ILE A 54 -0.01 -6.55 -1.27
C ILE A 54 -1.22 -5.63 -1.48
N PHE A 55 -0.99 -4.50 -2.14
CA PHE A 55 -2.04 -3.62 -2.63
C PHE A 55 -2.36 -3.97 -4.09
N ASP A 56 -3.46 -4.67 -4.33
CA ASP A 56 -3.83 -5.22 -5.63
C ASP A 56 -4.88 -4.33 -6.30
N ASN A 57 -4.45 -3.54 -7.29
CA ASN A 57 -5.25 -2.48 -7.92
C ASN A 57 -6.47 -3.02 -8.68
N GLY A 58 -6.36 -4.22 -9.27
CA GLY A 58 -7.46 -4.85 -10.01
C GLY A 58 -7.65 -4.35 -11.43
N ALA A 59 -6.80 -3.45 -11.93
CA ALA A 59 -6.91 -2.97 -13.30
C ALA A 59 -6.74 -4.15 -14.28
N PHE A 60 -7.73 -4.34 -15.16
CA PHE A 60 -7.81 -5.46 -16.11
C PHE A 60 -7.82 -6.85 -15.47
N ARG A 61 -8.38 -6.98 -14.26
CA ARG A 61 -8.56 -8.28 -13.59
C ARG A 61 -9.36 -9.23 -14.49
N ASN A 62 -8.80 -10.41 -14.74
CA ASN A 62 -9.44 -11.41 -15.60
C ASN A 62 -10.61 -12.09 -14.88
N GLY A 63 -11.66 -12.44 -15.63
CA GLY A 63 -12.83 -13.17 -15.11
C GLY A 63 -13.81 -12.35 -14.29
N GLU A 64 -13.64 -11.03 -14.21
CA GLU A 64 -14.44 -10.15 -13.37
C GLU A 64 -15.04 -9.04 -14.25
N SER A 65 -16.37 -8.90 -14.23
CA SER A 65 -17.06 -7.87 -15.02
C SER A 65 -16.86 -6.45 -14.46
N ILE A 66 -16.53 -6.35 -13.18
CA ILE A 66 -16.26 -5.09 -12.50
C ILE A 66 -14.90 -5.20 -11.81
N THR A 67 -14.03 -4.20 -11.97
CA THR A 67 -12.67 -4.20 -11.42
C THR A 67 -12.59 -3.50 -10.06
N TYR A 68 -11.97 -4.14 -9.07
CA TYR A 68 -11.80 -3.62 -7.70
C TYR A 68 -10.36 -3.57 -7.25
N THR A 69 -10.08 -2.57 -6.42
CA THR A 69 -8.88 -2.57 -5.60
C THR A 69 -9.12 -3.37 -4.32
N ARG A 70 -8.09 -4.08 -3.87
CA ARG A 70 -8.07 -4.76 -2.59
C ARG A 70 -6.69 -4.67 -1.95
N ALA A 71 -6.64 -4.80 -0.63
CA ALA A 71 -5.43 -5.15 0.08
C ALA A 71 -5.53 -6.61 0.52
N ILE A 72 -4.49 -7.40 0.26
CA ILE A 72 -4.46 -8.81 0.62
C ILE A 72 -3.21 -9.13 1.43
N GLU A 73 -3.37 -9.98 2.44
CA GLU A 73 -2.26 -10.65 3.10
C GLU A 73 -2.18 -12.07 2.57
N VAL A 74 -1.02 -12.45 2.06
CA VAL A 74 -0.78 -13.77 1.47
C VAL A 74 0.20 -14.53 2.35
N ASP A 75 -0.22 -15.73 2.78
CA ASP A 75 0.67 -16.67 3.45
C ASP A 75 1.77 -17.11 2.48
N ARG A 76 3.02 -16.84 2.83
CA ARG A 76 4.16 -17.05 1.92
C ARG A 76 4.35 -18.53 1.58
N LYS A 77 4.05 -19.45 2.49
CA LYS A 77 4.29 -20.90 2.30
C LYS A 77 3.22 -21.53 1.42
N THR A 78 1.95 -21.23 1.70
CA THR A 78 0.79 -21.84 1.06
C THR A 78 0.26 -21.04 -0.13
N LYS A 79 0.70 -19.78 -0.28
CA LYS A 79 0.20 -18.79 -1.25
C LYS A 79 -1.30 -18.50 -1.14
N LYS A 80 -1.91 -18.83 -0.01
CA LYS A 80 -3.33 -18.53 0.25
C LYS A 80 -3.48 -17.09 0.74
N ILE A 81 -4.54 -16.44 0.31
CA ILE A 81 -4.98 -15.17 0.90
C ILE A 81 -5.54 -15.48 2.29
N VAL A 82 -4.92 -14.93 3.33
CA VAL A 82 -5.31 -15.14 4.74
C VAL A 82 -6.02 -13.94 5.36
N TRP A 83 -5.98 -12.80 4.68
CA TRP A 83 -6.76 -11.61 4.99
C TRP A 83 -6.99 -10.81 3.72
N GLU A 84 -8.17 -10.19 3.60
CA GLU A 84 -8.52 -9.31 2.48
C GLU A 84 -9.35 -8.13 3.01
N TYR A 85 -9.02 -6.94 2.53
CA TYR A 85 -9.92 -5.80 2.53
C TYR A 85 -10.24 -5.39 1.10
N ARG A 86 -11.53 -5.25 0.82
CA ARG A 86 -12.09 -4.65 -0.40
C ARG A 86 -13.44 -4.03 -0.08
N ASP A 87 -13.90 -3.12 -0.92
CA ASP A 87 -15.28 -2.64 -0.82
C ASP A 87 -16.26 -3.81 -1.06
N ARG A 88 -17.18 -4.02 -0.10
CA ARG A 88 -18.19 -5.09 -0.15
C ARG A 88 -19.46 -4.66 -0.90
N SER A 89 -19.73 -3.36 -1.07
CA SER A 89 -20.95 -2.85 -1.70
C SER A 89 -20.85 -2.76 -3.23
N GLN A 90 -20.24 -3.75 -3.87
CA GLN A 90 -20.04 -3.77 -5.33
C GLN A 90 -19.19 -2.59 -5.86
N MET A 91 -18.20 -2.15 -5.06
CA MET A 91 -16.97 -1.51 -5.54
C MET A 91 -17.10 -0.06 -6.04
N LEU A 92 -18.08 0.66 -5.52
CA LEU A 92 -18.28 2.09 -5.81
C LEU A 92 -17.34 3.00 -5.02
N TYR A 93 -16.84 2.53 -3.87
CA TYR A 93 -16.18 3.40 -2.88
C TYR A 93 -14.71 3.09 -2.65
N PHE A 94 -14.15 2.11 -3.38
CA PHE A 94 -12.71 1.84 -3.35
C PHE A 94 -12.20 1.21 -4.64
N PHE A 95 -11.67 2.05 -5.53
CA PHE A 95 -10.99 1.59 -6.75
C PHE A 95 -9.96 2.63 -7.20
N THR A 96 -8.68 2.25 -7.20
CA THR A 96 -7.60 3.04 -7.80
C THR A 96 -6.81 2.16 -8.77
N PRO A 97 -6.81 2.44 -10.09
CA PRO A 97 -6.21 1.54 -11.08
C PRO A 97 -4.67 1.61 -11.14
N PHE A 98 -4.06 2.55 -10.44
CA PHE A 98 -2.61 2.75 -10.39
C PHE A 98 -2.13 3.23 -9.02
N MET A 99 -0.83 3.07 -8.78
CA MET A 99 -0.15 3.44 -7.54
C MET A 99 -0.82 2.80 -6.32
N GLY A 100 -0.66 3.41 -5.15
CA GLY A 100 -1.36 3.01 -3.93
C GLY A 100 -0.50 2.14 -3.03
N SER A 101 -1.00 1.99 -1.82
CA SER A 101 -0.27 1.30 -0.76
C SER A 101 -1.19 0.72 0.30
N ALA A 102 -0.72 -0.37 0.89
CA ALA A 102 -1.23 -0.92 2.14
C ALA A 102 -0.07 -1.00 3.13
N GLN A 103 -0.29 -0.52 4.36
CA GLN A 103 0.66 -0.64 5.45
C GLN A 103 -0.03 -1.27 6.65
N ARG A 104 0.42 -2.44 7.10
CA ARG A 104 0.02 -2.98 8.39
C ARG A 104 0.63 -2.11 9.50
N LEU A 105 -0.20 -1.64 10.40
CA LEU A 105 0.18 -0.80 11.54
C LEU A 105 0.43 -1.66 12.79
N ALA A 106 1.13 -1.10 13.77
CA ALA A 106 1.48 -1.79 15.02
C ALA A 106 0.26 -2.24 15.85
N ASN A 107 -0.88 -1.53 15.73
CA ASN A 107 -2.15 -1.89 16.37
C ASN A 107 -2.90 -3.03 15.63
N GLY A 108 -2.36 -3.54 14.52
CA GLY A 108 -2.98 -4.57 13.69
C GLY A 108 -3.91 -4.04 12.59
N ASN A 109 -4.23 -2.75 12.59
CA ASN A 109 -5.01 -2.12 11.52
C ASN A 109 -4.18 -1.99 10.24
N THR A 110 -4.83 -1.66 9.13
CA THR A 110 -4.17 -1.42 7.84
C THR A 110 -4.47 -0.01 7.37
N LEU A 111 -3.42 0.79 7.12
CA LEU A 111 -3.55 2.06 6.42
C LEU A 111 -3.53 1.82 4.91
N LEU A 112 -4.48 2.40 4.20
CA LEU A 112 -4.66 2.31 2.76
C LEU A 112 -4.54 3.68 2.12
N CYS A 113 -3.84 3.75 0.98
CA CYS A 113 -3.75 4.96 0.14
C CYS A 113 -4.46 4.69 -1.18
N GLU A 114 -5.64 5.29 -1.36
CA GLU A 114 -6.39 5.33 -2.60
C GLU A 114 -5.88 6.50 -3.47
N SER A 115 -4.88 6.17 -4.28
CA SER A 115 -4.07 7.15 -4.99
C SER A 115 -4.85 8.07 -5.92
N ALA A 116 -5.69 7.51 -6.79
CA ALA A 116 -6.38 8.28 -7.82
C ALA A 116 -7.32 9.35 -7.25
N PHE A 117 -7.79 9.18 -6.02
CA PHE A 117 -8.76 10.06 -5.36
C PHE A 117 -8.17 10.82 -4.15
N GLY A 118 -6.85 10.70 -3.92
CA GLY A 118 -6.16 11.39 -2.84
C GLY A 118 -6.64 11.02 -1.44
N ARG A 119 -7.29 9.86 -1.30
CA ARG A 119 -7.88 9.40 -0.03
C ARG A 119 -6.92 8.46 0.69
N ILE A 120 -6.77 8.66 1.98
CA ILE A 120 -6.03 7.80 2.89
C ILE A 120 -7.01 7.37 3.98
N PHE A 121 -7.07 6.08 4.30
CA PHE A 121 -7.98 5.58 5.32
C PHE A 121 -7.41 4.39 6.07
N GLU A 122 -7.83 4.23 7.32
CA GLU A 122 -7.41 3.13 8.19
C GLU A 122 -8.55 2.17 8.41
N VAL A 123 -8.28 0.87 8.20
CA VAL A 123 -9.25 -0.21 8.40
C VAL A 123 -8.83 -1.11 9.55
N THR A 124 -9.80 -1.51 10.38
CA THR A 124 -9.56 -2.54 11.39
C THR A 124 -9.32 -3.90 10.75
N LYS A 125 -8.87 -4.88 11.53
CA LYS A 125 -8.67 -6.25 11.05
C LYS A 125 -9.96 -6.89 10.53
N GLU A 126 -11.10 -6.50 11.09
CA GLU A 126 -12.45 -6.94 10.72
C GLU A 126 -12.97 -6.22 9.46
N GLY A 127 -12.27 -5.16 9.02
CA GLY A 127 -12.57 -4.41 7.81
C GLY A 127 -13.43 -3.16 8.02
N TYR A 128 -13.51 -2.63 9.23
CA TYR A 128 -14.22 -1.36 9.49
C TYR A 128 -13.30 -0.17 9.23
N ILE A 129 -13.76 0.84 8.50
CA ILE A 129 -13.04 2.12 8.38
C ILE A 129 -13.15 2.85 9.72
N CYS A 130 -12.02 3.14 10.34
CA CYS A 130 -11.96 3.81 11.66
C CYS A 130 -11.34 5.22 11.59
N TRP A 131 -10.72 5.57 10.48
CA TRP A 131 -10.17 6.90 10.22
C TRP A 131 -10.06 7.13 8.71
N GLU A 132 -10.21 8.39 8.29
CA GLU A 132 -10.14 8.79 6.89
C GLU A 132 -9.62 10.22 6.76
N TYR A 133 -8.90 10.48 5.67
CA TYR A 133 -8.44 11.79 5.23
C TYR A 133 -8.47 11.87 3.70
N ILE A 134 -8.86 13.03 3.18
CA ILE A 134 -8.83 13.33 1.74
C ILE A 134 -7.89 14.52 1.54
N ASN A 135 -6.91 14.39 0.65
CA ASN A 135 -6.04 15.49 0.26
C ASN A 135 -6.89 16.61 -0.39
N PRO A 136 -6.97 17.82 0.21
CA PRO A 136 -7.76 18.92 -0.33
C PRO A 136 -7.01 19.72 -1.40
N HIS A 137 -5.73 19.43 -1.62
CA HIS A 137 -4.87 20.18 -2.53
C HIS A 137 -4.85 19.54 -3.92
N PHE A 138 -5.43 20.26 -4.88
CA PHE A 138 -5.43 19.91 -6.29
C PHE A 138 -4.36 20.72 -7.02
N ALA A 139 -3.64 20.08 -7.93
CA ALA A 139 -2.68 20.74 -8.80
C ALA A 139 -2.54 19.97 -10.12
N PRO A 140 -2.20 20.65 -11.22
CA PRO A 140 -1.83 19.98 -12.46
C PRO A 140 -0.47 19.29 -12.31
N TYR A 141 -0.23 18.24 -13.11
CA TYR A 141 1.10 17.64 -13.21
C TYR A 141 2.08 18.64 -13.86
N PRO A 142 3.26 18.88 -13.24
CA PRO A 142 4.22 19.86 -13.76
C PRO A 142 4.92 19.37 -15.03
N ASP A 143 5.03 18.05 -15.24
CA ASP A 143 5.65 17.50 -16.42
C ASP A 143 4.64 17.33 -17.57
N GLN A 144 5.02 17.78 -18.76
CA GLN A 144 4.12 17.80 -19.93
C GLN A 144 3.70 16.41 -20.40
N ALA A 145 4.51 15.38 -20.18
CA ALA A 145 4.21 14.03 -20.60
C ALA A 145 3.05 13.45 -19.77
N THR A 146 3.12 13.59 -18.44
CA THR A 146 2.06 13.13 -17.53
C THR A 146 0.81 14.00 -17.65
N ALA A 147 0.95 15.31 -17.82
CA ALA A 147 -0.19 16.22 -18.02
C ALA A 147 -1.01 15.90 -19.30
N LYS A 148 -0.40 15.30 -20.33
CA LYS A 148 -1.12 14.80 -21.51
C LYS A 148 -1.94 13.54 -21.22
N ILE A 149 -1.47 12.69 -20.31
CA ILE A 149 -2.13 11.43 -19.93
C ILE A 149 -3.24 11.71 -18.91
N PHE A 150 -2.97 12.61 -17.96
CA PHE A 150 -3.89 13.01 -16.89
C PHE A 150 -4.16 14.52 -17.00
N PRO A 151 -5.05 14.94 -17.91
CA PRO A 151 -5.39 16.35 -18.06
C PRO A 151 -6.17 16.87 -16.85
N GLY A 152 -5.92 18.13 -16.47
CA GLY A 152 -6.58 18.79 -15.35
C GLY A 152 -5.79 18.75 -14.04
N GLU A 153 -6.45 19.17 -12.97
CA GLU A 153 -5.87 19.12 -11.63
C GLU A 153 -6.17 17.77 -10.96
N SER A 154 -5.22 17.28 -10.16
CA SER A 154 -5.34 16.05 -9.41
C SER A 154 -4.91 16.28 -7.97
N ASN A 155 -5.59 15.63 -7.03
CA ASN A 155 -5.15 15.52 -5.64
C ASN A 155 -4.45 14.18 -5.36
N ALA A 156 -4.03 13.47 -6.42
CA ALA A 156 -3.53 12.12 -6.31
C ALA A 156 -2.32 12.02 -5.39
N LEU A 157 -2.28 10.93 -4.63
CA LEU A 157 -1.17 10.60 -3.74
C LEU A 157 -0.47 9.36 -4.29
N PHE A 158 0.86 9.34 -4.29
CA PHE A 158 1.58 8.14 -4.72
C PHE A 158 1.51 7.02 -3.67
N ARG A 159 1.69 7.40 -2.40
CA ARG A 159 1.78 6.51 -1.25
C ARG A 159 1.61 7.28 0.04
N ALA A 160 1.08 6.63 1.08
CA ALA A 160 1.04 7.14 2.44
C ALA A 160 1.70 6.17 3.41
N TYR A 161 2.26 6.73 4.48
CA TYR A 161 2.80 5.97 5.61
C TYR A 161 2.32 6.60 6.91
N ARG A 162 2.01 5.75 7.90
CA ARG A 162 1.76 6.16 9.28
C ARG A 162 2.76 5.44 10.17
N TYR A 163 3.35 6.20 11.09
CA TYR A 163 4.29 5.70 12.07
C TYR A 163 3.78 6.03 13.46
N SER A 164 3.92 5.08 14.37
CA SER A 164 3.77 5.31 15.79
C SER A 164 4.94 6.15 16.32
N GLN A 165 4.75 6.71 17.52
CA GLN A 165 5.81 7.48 18.18
C GLN A 165 7.04 6.61 18.51
N ASP A 166 6.83 5.32 18.78
CA ASP A 166 7.90 4.37 19.09
C ASP A 166 8.74 4.01 17.84
N GLU A 167 8.15 4.07 16.65
CA GLU A 167 8.87 3.90 15.37
C GLU A 167 9.70 5.13 14.99
N ILE A 168 9.44 6.30 15.61
CA ILE A 168 10.19 7.54 15.37
C ILE A 168 10.75 8.12 16.70
N PRO A 169 11.78 7.49 17.31
CA PRO A 169 12.29 7.91 18.61
C PRO A 169 12.80 9.36 18.67
N TRP A 170 13.31 9.89 17.55
CA TRP A 170 13.78 11.27 17.49
C TRP A 170 12.63 12.29 17.54
N LEU A 171 11.44 11.93 17.05
CA LEU A 171 10.26 12.79 17.10
C LEU A 171 9.75 12.92 18.54
N LYS A 172 9.77 11.82 19.32
CA LYS A 172 9.46 11.84 20.75
C LYS A 172 10.32 12.84 21.51
N ARG A 173 11.63 12.83 21.26
CA ARG A 173 12.58 13.78 21.88
C ARG A 173 12.25 15.23 21.53
N ARG A 174 11.90 15.51 20.27
CA ARG A 174 11.57 16.86 19.80
C ARG A 174 10.29 17.40 20.43
N ILE A 175 9.23 16.59 20.49
CA ILE A 175 7.95 16.98 21.12
C ILE A 175 8.18 17.31 22.61
N GLN A 176 8.97 16.49 23.30
CA GLN A 176 9.30 16.73 24.72
C GLN A 176 10.12 18.01 24.92
N SER A 177 11.10 18.29 24.05
CA SER A 177 11.89 19.53 24.13
C SER A 177 11.06 20.78 23.83
N ASP A 178 10.11 20.70 22.90
CA ASP A 178 9.26 21.83 22.54
C ASP A 178 8.22 22.09 23.66
N ALA A 179 7.67 21.04 24.28
CA ALA A 179 6.80 21.17 25.45
C ALA A 179 7.53 21.80 26.66
N ALA A 180 8.79 21.42 26.90
CA ALA A 180 9.61 22.00 27.96
C ALA A 180 9.98 23.47 27.71
N LYS A 181 9.96 23.94 26.46
CA LYS A 181 10.18 25.36 26.13
C LYS A 181 8.92 26.20 26.36
N CYS A 182 7.73 25.65 26.09
CA CYS A 182 6.46 26.33 26.33
C CYS A 182 6.05 26.38 27.81
N SER A 183 6.62 25.55 28.68
CA SER A 183 6.33 25.56 30.13
C SER A 183 7.17 26.53 30.95
N VAL A 184 8.04 27.32 30.30
CA VAL A 184 8.96 28.29 30.95
C VAL A 184 8.61 29.74 30.56
N SER A 185 7.43 29.95 29.97
CA SER A 185 6.82 31.27 29.69
C SER A 185 5.52 31.44 30.45
#